data_AF-A0A2T5EDI4-F1
#
_entry.id   AF-A0A2T5EDI4-F1
#
_cell.length_a   1.000
_cell.length_b   1.000
_cell.length_c   1.000
_cell.angle_alpha   90.00
_cell.angle_beta   90.00
_cell.angle_gamma   90.00
#
_symmetry.space_group_name_H-M   'P 1'
#
loop_
_entity.id
_entity.type
_entity.pdbx_description
1 polymer ?
#
loop_
_entity_poly.entity_id
_entity_poly.type
_entity_poly.pdbx_seq_one_letter_code
_entity_poly.pdbx_strand_id
1 'polypeptide(L)'
;MSNDKGNYFKLDEFNVSGAVYNQVLKLSKLEMPDWLIDYAFEIDEDDHESIEDKVEHLKNAFGEEFSLSPVGQFAYADMQINKGGTLLDGKQIYGAFINKEHRIEGLGMLVYDLILSLYGCLISDDCQSIAGCTFWAERLSMEYEVYTYNTVEQVIIEQFVAKDHGYVCTFTPWSTQELDFKSISKLEPIPTTTDDRTHIVLFTEG
;
A
#
# COMPACT_ATOMS: atom_id res chain seq x y z
N MET A 1 10.26 -6.39 7.46
CA MET A 1 10.41 -4.93 7.23
C MET A 1 10.62 -4.22 8.55
N SER A 2 11.33 -3.09 8.58
CA SER A 2 11.41 -2.17 9.72
C SER A 2 10.76 -0.82 9.37
N ASN A 3 10.65 0.11 10.32
CA ASN A 3 10.26 1.50 10.07
C ASN A 3 11.28 2.50 10.63
N ASP A 4 11.05 3.79 10.35
CA ASP A 4 11.84 4.95 10.78
C ASP A 4 11.95 5.15 12.31
N LYS A 5 11.38 4.24 13.10
CA LYS A 5 11.36 4.24 14.57
C LYS A 5 11.93 2.94 15.16
N GLY A 6 12.67 2.16 14.37
CA GLY A 6 13.28 0.90 14.82
C GLY A 6 12.28 -0.22 15.14
N ASN A 7 11.02 -0.11 14.72
CA ASN A 7 10.03 -1.17 14.95
C ASN A 7 10.14 -2.21 13.84
N TYR A 8 10.15 -3.49 14.22
CA TYR A 8 10.26 -4.62 13.30
C TYR A 8 8.88 -5.23 13.04
N PHE A 9 8.60 -5.57 11.79
CA PHE A 9 7.33 -6.15 11.37
C PHE A 9 7.53 -7.38 10.51
N LYS A 10 6.79 -8.42 10.87
CA LYS A 10 6.63 -9.66 10.10
C LYS A 10 5.44 -9.54 9.16
N LEU A 11 5.63 -10.05 7.96
CA LEU A 11 4.64 -10.14 6.91
C LEU A 11 4.39 -11.63 6.62
N ASP A 12 3.12 -12.03 6.61
CA ASP A 12 2.68 -13.38 6.30
C ASP A 12 1.66 -13.33 5.17
N GLU A 13 2.05 -13.73 3.97
CA GLU A 13 1.16 -13.86 2.81
C GLU A 13 0.53 -15.26 2.75
N PHE A 14 -0.77 -15.33 2.51
CA PHE A 14 -1.50 -16.59 2.36
C PHE A 14 -2.71 -16.46 1.44
N ASN A 15 -3.17 -17.61 0.92
CA ASN A 15 -4.34 -17.69 0.06
C ASN A 15 -5.60 -18.12 0.84
N VAL A 16 -6.73 -17.46 0.57
CA VAL A 16 -8.06 -17.72 1.13
C VAL A 16 -8.96 -18.31 0.04
N SER A 17 -9.33 -19.58 0.19
CA SER A 17 -10.20 -20.28 -0.76
C SER A 17 -11.65 -19.81 -0.67
N GLY A 18 -12.27 -19.57 -1.84
CA GLY A 18 -13.70 -19.24 -1.95
C GLY A 18 -14.05 -17.76 -1.72
N ALA A 19 -13.07 -16.92 -1.41
CA ALA A 19 -13.22 -15.46 -1.51
C ALA A 19 -12.95 -14.99 -2.95
N VAL A 20 -13.59 -13.89 -3.36
CA VAL A 20 -13.24 -13.20 -4.63
C VAL A 20 -11.81 -12.65 -4.55
N TYR A 21 -11.42 -12.17 -3.37
CA TYR A 21 -10.10 -11.63 -3.07
C TYR A 21 -9.34 -12.69 -2.29
N ASN A 22 -8.54 -13.46 -3.01
CA ASN A 22 -7.97 -14.70 -2.53
C ASN A 22 -6.58 -14.52 -1.91
N GLN A 23 -5.86 -13.42 -2.13
CA GLN A 23 -4.54 -13.19 -1.53
C GLN A 23 -4.65 -12.20 -0.37
N VAL A 24 -4.08 -12.59 0.78
CA VAL A 24 -4.09 -11.77 1.99
C VAL A 24 -2.68 -11.71 2.56
N LEU A 25 -2.19 -10.48 2.76
CA LEU A 25 -0.94 -10.17 3.43
C LEU A 25 -1.25 -9.68 4.84
N LYS A 26 -0.90 -10.47 5.86
CA LYS A 26 -1.04 -10.08 7.27
C LYS A 26 0.23 -9.39 7.76
N LEU A 27 0.06 -8.22 8.36
CA LEU A 27 1.12 -7.44 8.99
C LEU A 27 1.06 -7.63 10.51
N SER A 28 2.16 -8.09 11.10
CA SER A 28 2.31 -8.26 12.55
C SER A 28 3.54 -7.52 13.07
N LYS A 29 3.40 -6.75 14.15
CA LYS A 29 4.53 -6.09 14.82
C LYS A 29 5.24 -7.08 15.74
N LEU A 30 6.57 -6.99 15.79
CA LEU A 30 7.40 -7.65 16.80
C LEU A 30 7.33 -6.82 18.10
N GLU A 31 6.78 -7.39 19.15
CA GLU A 31 6.70 -6.72 20.45
C GLU A 31 8.03 -6.85 21.19
N MET A 32 8.65 -5.69 21.45
CA MET A 32 9.94 -5.53 22.12
C MET A 32 9.84 -4.41 23.15
N PRO A 33 10.62 -4.44 24.26
CA PRO A 33 10.71 -3.31 25.18
C PRO A 33 11.28 -2.05 24.51
N ASP A 34 10.83 -0.86 24.92
CA ASP A 34 11.27 0.43 24.34
C ASP A 34 12.80 0.58 24.27
N TRP A 35 13.52 0.20 25.34
CA TRP A 35 14.99 0.27 25.39
C TRP A 35 15.68 -0.62 24.33
N LEU A 36 15.00 -1.69 23.91
CA LEU A 36 15.50 -2.59 22.89
C LEU A 36 15.15 -2.09 21.48
N ILE A 37 14.07 -1.31 21.33
CA ILE A 37 13.76 -0.59 20.08
C ILE A 37 14.83 0.48 19.82
N ASP A 38 15.23 1.24 20.84
CA ASP A 38 16.32 2.22 20.74
C ASP A 38 17.64 1.54 20.31
N TYR A 39 18.02 0.43 20.96
CA TYR A 39 19.19 -0.37 20.56
C TYR A 39 19.07 -0.96 19.15
N ALA A 40 17.88 -1.46 18.79
CA ALA A 40 17.61 -2.05 17.49
C ALA A 40 17.63 -1.02 16.34
N PHE A 41 17.48 0.27 16.66
CA PHE A 41 17.67 1.40 15.75
C PHE A 41 19.15 1.75 15.57
N GLU A 42 19.94 1.75 16.65
CA GLU A 42 21.41 1.98 16.59
C GLU A 42 22.14 0.91 15.75
N ILE A 43 21.68 -0.34 15.75
CA ILE A 43 22.27 -1.41 14.91
C ILE A 43 21.70 -1.44 13.47
N ASP A 44 20.59 -0.75 13.19
CA ASP A 44 20.01 -0.77 11.83
C ASP A 44 20.86 0.04 10.83
N GLU A 45 21.73 0.95 11.33
CA GLU A 45 22.70 1.72 10.54
C GLU A 45 23.77 0.86 9.81
N ASP A 46 23.94 -0.42 10.16
CA ASP A 46 24.79 -1.35 9.40
C ASP A 46 23.98 -1.94 8.22
N ASP A 47 24.18 -1.32 7.06
CA ASP A 47 23.34 -1.39 5.84
C ASP A 47 23.47 -2.73 5.06
N HIS A 48 23.94 -3.81 5.72
CA HIS A 48 24.40 -5.05 5.07
C HIS A 48 23.83 -6.34 5.67
N GLU A 49 23.14 -6.31 6.82
CA GLU A 49 22.45 -7.47 7.38
C GLU A 49 20.95 -7.48 7.04
N SER A 50 20.39 -8.67 6.80
CA SER A 50 18.96 -8.81 6.56
C SER A 50 18.14 -8.51 7.82
N ILE A 51 16.86 -8.18 7.65
CA ILE A 51 15.97 -7.88 8.78
C ILE A 51 15.76 -9.14 9.64
N GLU A 52 15.74 -10.31 9.01
CA GLU A 52 15.71 -11.61 9.66
C GLU A 52 16.97 -11.85 10.53
N ASP A 53 18.16 -11.54 10.00
CA ASP A 53 19.43 -11.66 10.73
C ASP A 53 19.49 -10.66 11.90
N LYS A 54 19.07 -9.40 11.69
CA LYS A 54 18.98 -8.37 12.75
C LYS A 54 18.04 -8.80 13.89
N VAL A 55 16.86 -9.35 13.58
CA VAL A 55 15.93 -9.89 14.59
C VAL A 55 16.51 -11.10 15.31
N GLU A 56 17.25 -11.98 14.62
CA GLU A 56 17.89 -13.14 15.24
C GLU A 56 19.10 -12.73 16.10
N HIS A 57 19.85 -11.70 15.71
CA HIS A 57 20.88 -11.09 16.55
C HIS A 57 20.31 -10.61 17.88
N LEU A 58 19.21 -9.83 17.85
CA LEU A 58 18.54 -9.33 19.06
C LEU A 58 18.12 -10.47 20.01
N LYS A 59 17.54 -11.56 19.48
CA LYS A 59 17.20 -12.74 20.30
C LYS A 59 18.42 -13.38 20.94
N ASN A 60 19.50 -13.56 20.19
CA ASN A 60 20.71 -14.23 20.68
C ASN A 60 21.51 -13.36 21.67
N ALA A 61 21.49 -12.03 21.50
CA ALA A 61 22.17 -11.08 22.39
C ALA A 61 21.46 -10.93 23.74
N PHE A 62 20.13 -10.88 23.76
CA PHE A 62 19.35 -10.55 24.96
C PHE A 62 18.56 -11.74 25.55
N GLY A 63 18.38 -12.84 24.81
CA GLY A 63 17.72 -14.05 25.29
C GLY A 63 16.20 -13.94 25.44
N GLU A 64 15.56 -12.98 24.77
CA GLU A 64 14.12 -12.72 24.88
C GLU A 64 13.29 -13.47 23.81
N GLU A 65 12.17 -14.07 24.23
CA GLU A 65 11.14 -14.56 23.30
C GLU A 65 10.19 -13.42 22.91
N PHE A 66 10.50 -12.75 21.79
CA PHE A 66 9.60 -11.72 21.23
C PHE A 66 8.28 -12.33 20.75
N SER A 67 7.18 -11.62 21.01
CA SER A 67 5.85 -12.00 20.53
C SER A 67 5.43 -11.20 19.31
N LEU A 68 4.44 -11.70 18.55
CA LEU A 68 3.92 -11.02 17.36
C LEU A 68 2.48 -10.57 17.59
N SER A 69 2.23 -9.25 17.51
CA SER A 69 0.89 -8.68 17.56
C SER A 69 0.36 -8.41 16.14
N PRO A 70 -0.89 -8.78 15.79
CA PRO A 70 -1.46 -8.44 14.49
C PRO A 70 -1.83 -6.95 14.43
N VAL A 71 -1.19 -6.19 13.55
CA VAL A 71 -1.37 -4.72 13.44
C VAL A 71 -2.05 -4.28 12.14
N GLY A 72 -2.09 -5.14 11.12
CA GLY A 72 -2.81 -4.85 9.89
C GLY A 72 -2.99 -6.05 8.96
N GLN A 73 -3.73 -5.82 7.88
CA GLN A 73 -3.93 -6.77 6.78
C GLN A 73 -4.24 -6.03 5.48
N PHE A 74 -3.80 -6.62 4.37
CA PHE A 74 -4.05 -6.13 3.02
C PHE A 74 -4.62 -7.29 2.20
N ALA A 75 -5.72 -7.06 1.51
CA ALA A 75 -6.37 -8.04 0.63
C ALA A 75 -6.21 -7.59 -0.81
N TYR A 76 -5.74 -8.50 -1.66
CA TYR A 76 -5.52 -8.25 -3.08
C TYR A 76 -5.81 -9.48 -3.94
N ALA A 77 -5.76 -9.29 -5.25
CA ALA A 77 -5.75 -10.36 -6.24
C ALA A 77 -4.80 -10.00 -7.40
N ASP A 78 -4.44 -10.99 -8.20
CA ASP A 78 -3.72 -10.78 -9.46
C ASP A 78 -4.63 -10.08 -10.48
N MET A 79 -4.12 -9.02 -11.10
CA MET A 79 -4.79 -8.31 -12.20
C MET A 79 -3.78 -7.96 -13.28
N GLN A 80 -4.16 -8.19 -14.55
CA GLN A 80 -3.34 -7.85 -15.70
C GLN A 80 -3.84 -6.57 -16.38
N ILE A 81 -2.89 -5.68 -16.72
CA ILE A 81 -3.14 -4.33 -17.23
C ILE A 81 -2.38 -4.12 -18.54
N ASN A 82 -2.97 -3.39 -19.50
CA ASN A 82 -2.35 -3.08 -20.78
C ASN A 82 -1.73 -1.67 -20.79
N LYS A 83 -0.41 -1.57 -20.61
CA LYS A 83 0.39 -0.33 -20.75
C LYS A 83 0.88 -0.21 -22.20
N GLY A 84 0.06 0.38 -23.07
CA GLY A 84 0.46 0.77 -24.43
C GLY A 84 0.75 -0.39 -25.40
N GLY A 85 0.12 -1.55 -25.22
CA GLY A 85 0.35 -2.78 -25.97
C GLY A 85 1.18 -3.82 -25.22
N THR A 86 1.77 -3.45 -24.08
CA THR A 86 2.46 -4.37 -23.16
C THR A 86 1.52 -4.79 -22.04
N LEU A 87 1.37 -6.09 -21.84
CA LEU A 87 0.65 -6.64 -20.69
C LEU A 87 1.58 -6.66 -19.47
N LEU A 88 1.11 -6.09 -18.37
CA LEU A 88 1.76 -6.06 -17.07
C LEU A 88 0.89 -6.83 -16.08
N ASP A 89 1.45 -7.83 -15.43
CA ASP A 89 0.84 -8.47 -14.27
C ASP A 89 1.09 -7.60 -13.02
N GLY A 90 0.10 -7.46 -12.15
CA GLY A 90 0.21 -6.68 -10.92
C GLY A 90 -0.80 -7.10 -9.86
N LYS A 91 -0.77 -6.44 -8.70
CA LYS A 91 -1.71 -6.72 -7.60
C LYS A 91 -2.76 -5.61 -7.48
N GLN A 92 -4.03 -5.97 -7.54
CA GLN A 92 -5.14 -5.06 -7.25
C GLN A 92 -5.48 -5.08 -5.76
N ILE A 93 -5.31 -3.95 -5.06
CA ILE A 93 -5.64 -3.82 -3.64
C ILE A 93 -7.13 -3.50 -3.46
N TYR A 94 -7.87 -4.50 -2.97
CA TYR A 94 -9.29 -4.38 -2.61
C TYR A 94 -9.52 -3.77 -1.24
N GLY A 95 -8.60 -3.99 -0.30
CA GLY A 95 -8.77 -3.48 1.05
C GLY A 95 -7.48 -3.46 1.84
N ALA A 96 -7.21 -2.33 2.49
CA ALA A 96 -6.15 -2.15 3.45
C ALA A 96 -6.76 -1.83 4.82
N PHE A 97 -6.35 -2.57 5.86
CA PHE A 97 -6.70 -2.28 7.25
C PHE A 97 -5.44 -2.21 8.10
N ILE A 98 -5.28 -1.10 8.81
CA ILE A 98 -4.25 -0.90 9.82
C ILE A 98 -4.96 -0.50 11.12
N ASN A 99 -4.58 -1.14 12.22
CA ASN A 99 -5.05 -0.81 13.57
C ASN A 99 -4.81 0.67 13.86
N LYS A 100 -5.79 1.33 14.50
CA LYS A 100 -5.82 2.80 14.62
C LYS A 100 -4.54 3.39 15.22
N GLU A 101 -3.96 2.71 16.20
CA GLU A 101 -2.75 3.10 16.92
C GLU A 101 -1.51 3.13 16.01
N HIS A 102 -1.43 2.26 15.00
CA HIS A 102 -0.30 2.14 14.08
C HIS A 102 -0.45 2.91 12.76
N ARG A 103 -1.57 3.62 12.54
CA ARG A 103 -1.81 4.35 11.28
C ARG A 103 -0.85 5.50 11.01
N ILE A 104 -0.16 5.99 12.05
CA ILE A 104 0.82 7.09 11.98
C ILE A 104 2.28 6.58 11.88
N GLU A 105 2.47 5.29 11.62
CA GLU A 105 3.79 4.64 11.50
C GLU A 105 4.21 4.36 10.05
N GLY A 106 3.59 5.01 9.06
CA GLY A 106 3.98 4.89 7.64
C GLY A 106 3.69 3.53 6.99
N LEU A 107 3.21 2.54 7.75
CA LEU A 107 3.07 1.12 7.34
C LEU A 107 2.28 0.90 6.04
N GLY A 108 1.40 1.83 5.67
CA GLY A 108 0.70 1.80 4.38
C GLY A 108 1.64 1.96 3.19
N MET A 109 2.56 2.93 3.23
CA MET A 109 3.59 3.11 2.20
C MET A 109 4.50 1.88 2.18
N LEU A 110 5.14 1.55 3.30
CA LEU A 110 6.11 0.45 3.39
C LEU A 110 5.59 -0.90 2.85
N VAL A 111 4.30 -1.19 3.04
CA VAL A 111 3.68 -2.40 2.47
C VAL A 111 3.41 -2.25 0.98
N TYR A 112 2.96 -1.08 0.52
CA TYR A 112 2.74 -0.83 -0.91
C TYR A 112 4.04 -0.80 -1.70
N ASP A 113 5.10 -0.18 -1.16
CA ASP A 113 6.45 -0.15 -1.72
C ASP A 113 7.02 -1.58 -1.83
N LEU A 114 6.81 -2.40 -0.79
CA LEU A 114 7.18 -3.82 -0.84
C LEU A 114 6.41 -4.57 -1.93
N ILE A 115 5.08 -4.47 -1.97
CA ILE A 115 4.28 -5.17 -2.99
C ILE A 115 4.68 -4.67 -4.40
N LEU A 116 4.99 -3.38 -4.57
CA LEU A 116 5.51 -2.86 -5.83
C LEU A 116 6.87 -3.49 -6.17
N SER A 117 7.84 -3.51 -5.24
CA SER A 117 9.17 -4.10 -5.49
C SER A 117 9.13 -5.61 -5.79
N LEU A 118 8.10 -6.32 -5.32
CA LEU A 118 7.91 -7.75 -5.55
C LEU A 118 7.21 -8.06 -6.89
N TYR A 119 6.33 -7.17 -7.37
CA TYR A 119 5.44 -7.45 -8.51
C TYR A 119 5.46 -6.39 -9.63
N GLY A 120 6.22 -5.31 -9.51
CA GLY A 120 6.43 -4.23 -10.49
C GLY A 120 5.21 -3.32 -10.78
N CYS A 121 4.02 -3.71 -10.32
CA CYS A 121 2.75 -3.10 -10.68
C CYS A 121 1.73 -3.24 -9.53
N LEU A 122 1.17 -2.11 -9.07
CA LEU A 122 0.10 -2.08 -8.09
C LEU A 122 -1.09 -1.26 -8.57
N ILE A 123 -2.28 -1.73 -8.24
CA ILE A 123 -3.53 -1.28 -8.86
C ILE A 123 -4.58 -1.03 -7.78
N SER A 124 -5.32 0.07 -7.85
CA SER A 124 -6.42 0.34 -6.91
C SER A 124 -7.67 -0.45 -7.29
N ASP A 125 -8.55 -0.70 -6.32
CA ASP A 125 -9.93 -1.00 -6.66
C ASP A 125 -10.65 0.24 -7.21
N ASP A 126 -11.79 0.05 -7.88
CA ASP A 126 -12.67 1.14 -8.32
C ASP A 126 -13.43 1.78 -7.14
N CYS A 127 -13.81 0.96 -6.16
CA CYS A 127 -14.42 1.35 -4.90
C CYS A 127 -13.35 1.52 -3.80
N GLN A 128 -13.04 2.78 -3.48
CA GLN A 128 -12.08 3.12 -2.42
C GLN A 128 -12.72 3.95 -1.31
N SER A 129 -12.24 3.76 -0.08
CA SER A 129 -12.55 4.68 1.02
C SER A 129 -11.89 6.05 0.77
N ILE A 130 -12.40 7.11 1.39
CA ILE A 130 -11.82 8.47 1.31
C ILE A 130 -10.31 8.45 1.57
N ALA A 131 -9.88 7.75 2.63
CA ALA A 131 -8.47 7.62 2.99
C ALA A 131 -7.66 6.85 1.93
N GLY A 132 -8.29 5.90 1.25
CA GLY A 132 -7.74 5.24 0.06
C GLY A 132 -7.52 6.26 -1.05
N CYS A 133 -8.59 6.94 -1.52
CA CYS A 133 -8.50 7.95 -2.58
C CYS A 133 -7.39 8.98 -2.30
N THR A 134 -7.32 9.54 -1.09
CA THR A 134 -6.26 10.47 -0.68
C THR A 134 -4.87 9.83 -0.76
N PHE A 135 -4.71 8.60 -0.26
CA PHE A 135 -3.42 7.90 -0.27
C PHE A 135 -2.92 7.61 -1.70
N TRP A 136 -3.78 7.05 -2.56
CA TRP A 136 -3.44 6.78 -3.96
C TRP A 136 -3.14 8.06 -4.76
N ALA A 137 -3.91 9.12 -4.52
CA ALA A 137 -3.77 10.37 -5.25
C ALA A 137 -2.59 11.23 -4.78
N GLU A 138 -2.38 11.38 -3.47
CA GLU A 138 -1.39 12.31 -2.92
C GLU A 138 -0.04 11.67 -2.61
N ARG A 139 0.01 10.41 -2.15
CA ARG A 139 1.26 9.80 -1.68
C ARG A 139 2.00 9.09 -2.78
N LEU A 140 1.34 8.15 -3.44
CA LEU A 140 1.99 7.28 -4.42
C LEU A 140 2.43 8.05 -5.67
N SER A 141 1.71 9.09 -6.07
CA SER A 141 2.09 9.92 -7.23
C SER A 141 3.26 10.88 -6.98
N MET A 142 3.79 10.98 -5.76
CA MET A 142 5.00 11.78 -5.49
C MET A 142 6.28 11.03 -5.88
N GLU A 143 6.24 9.70 -5.87
CA GLU A 143 7.43 8.84 -5.96
C GLU A 143 7.38 7.87 -7.16
N TYR A 144 6.19 7.58 -7.71
CA TYR A 144 5.99 6.56 -8.76
C TYR A 144 5.28 7.08 -10.02
N GLU A 145 5.38 6.33 -11.13
CA GLU A 145 4.56 6.58 -12.31
C GLU A 145 3.11 6.12 -12.06
N VAL A 146 2.17 7.07 -11.97
CA VAL A 146 0.76 6.79 -11.67
C VAL A 146 -0.13 7.13 -12.88
N TYR A 147 -1.10 6.26 -13.19
CA TYR A 147 -1.99 6.37 -14.35
C TYR A 147 -3.44 6.04 -14.00
N THR A 148 -4.39 6.67 -14.69
CA THR A 148 -5.76 6.15 -14.77
C THR A 148 -5.89 5.14 -15.92
N TYR A 149 -6.51 4.00 -15.64
CA TYR A 149 -6.78 2.93 -16.60
C TYR A 149 -8.28 2.67 -16.77
N ASN A 150 -8.73 2.36 -17.99
CA ASN A 150 -10.07 1.84 -18.30
C ASN A 150 -10.06 0.31 -18.32
N THR A 151 -10.81 -0.34 -17.44
CA THR A 151 -10.91 -1.80 -17.34
C THR A 151 -11.79 -2.44 -18.41
N VAL A 152 -12.75 -1.71 -18.97
CA VAL A 152 -13.61 -2.19 -20.07
C VAL A 152 -12.94 -2.05 -21.42
N GLU A 153 -12.32 -0.90 -21.70
CA GLU A 153 -11.59 -0.68 -22.96
C GLU A 153 -10.15 -1.22 -22.93
N GLN A 154 -9.64 -1.57 -21.75
CA GLN A 154 -8.28 -2.06 -21.50
C GLN A 154 -7.18 -1.11 -22.01
N VAL A 155 -7.31 0.18 -21.68
CA VAL A 155 -6.38 1.25 -22.09
C VAL A 155 -6.06 2.23 -20.95
N ILE A 156 -4.84 2.76 -20.95
CA ILE A 156 -4.48 3.93 -20.13
C ILE A 156 -5.17 5.17 -20.71
N ILE A 157 -5.78 5.96 -19.84
CA ILE A 157 -6.48 7.21 -20.19
C ILE A 157 -5.56 8.42 -20.03
N GLU A 158 -4.97 8.58 -18.84
CA GLU A 158 -4.18 9.75 -18.45
C GLU A 158 -3.11 9.34 -17.42
N GLN A 159 -1.95 10.01 -17.45
CA GLN A 159 -0.94 9.93 -16.40
C GLN A 159 -1.18 11.01 -15.36
N PHE A 160 -1.14 10.67 -14.07
CA PHE A 160 -1.09 11.65 -12.99
C PHE A 160 0.26 12.37 -13.04
N VAL A 161 0.25 13.70 -13.16
CA VAL A 161 1.48 14.50 -13.19
C VAL A 161 1.66 15.21 -11.85
N ALA A 162 2.68 14.81 -11.10
CA ALA A 162 3.12 15.53 -9.90
C ALA A 162 3.60 16.95 -10.24
N LYS A 163 3.26 17.91 -9.38
CA LYS A 163 3.71 19.31 -9.42
C LYS A 163 3.96 19.81 -8.00
N ASP A 164 4.64 20.95 -7.88
CA ASP A 164 5.07 21.58 -6.62
C ASP A 164 3.98 21.78 -5.55
N HIS A 165 2.69 21.66 -5.91
CA HIS A 165 1.54 21.88 -5.03
C HIS A 165 0.48 20.75 -5.10
N GLY A 166 0.87 19.55 -5.54
CA GLY A 166 0.00 18.38 -5.67
C GLY A 166 0.02 17.76 -7.07
N TYR A 167 -0.86 16.79 -7.31
CA TYR A 167 -1.00 16.12 -8.61
C TYR A 167 -2.02 16.84 -9.50
N VAL A 168 -1.86 16.68 -10.81
CA VAL A 168 -2.87 17.04 -11.81
C VAL A 168 -3.26 15.78 -12.58
N CYS A 169 -4.54 15.45 -12.53
CA CYS A 169 -5.21 14.54 -13.45
C CYS A 169 -6.55 15.18 -13.82
N THR A 170 -6.88 15.24 -15.11
CA THR A 170 -8.17 15.76 -15.59
C THR A 170 -9.28 14.71 -15.51
N PHE A 171 -8.90 13.44 -15.46
CA PHE A 171 -9.79 12.31 -15.28
C PHE A 171 -9.99 11.92 -13.81
N THR A 172 -11.09 11.25 -13.50
CA THR A 172 -11.54 10.96 -12.13
C THR A 172 -11.75 9.44 -11.91
N PRO A 173 -10.76 8.69 -11.38
CA PRO A 173 -10.77 7.22 -11.44
C PRO A 173 -11.66 6.54 -10.39
N TRP A 174 -11.54 6.91 -9.10
CA TRP A 174 -12.27 6.27 -7.98
C TRP A 174 -13.78 6.49 -8.03
N SER A 175 -14.56 5.63 -7.34
CA SER A 175 -16.03 5.75 -7.22
C SER A 175 -16.55 6.67 -6.09
N THR A 176 -17.71 7.29 -6.31
CA THR A 176 -18.50 8.02 -5.28
C THR A 176 -20.00 7.73 -5.31
N GLN A 177 -20.50 6.87 -6.21
CA GLN A 177 -21.93 6.50 -6.23
C GLN A 177 -22.38 5.89 -4.90
N GLU A 178 -21.49 5.18 -4.21
CA GLU A 178 -21.74 4.55 -2.91
C GLU A 178 -21.46 5.47 -1.70
N LEU A 179 -20.97 6.70 -1.92
CA LEU A 179 -20.54 7.60 -0.85
C LEU A 179 -21.60 8.67 -0.55
N ASP A 180 -21.81 8.94 0.75
CA ASP A 180 -22.69 10.04 1.16
C ASP A 180 -22.08 11.42 0.87
N PHE A 181 -22.93 12.45 0.80
CA PHE A 181 -22.50 13.83 0.51
C PHE A 181 -21.42 14.36 1.47
N LYS A 182 -21.44 13.92 2.74
CA LYS A 182 -20.46 14.30 3.78
C LYS A 182 -19.11 13.61 3.61
N SER A 183 -19.08 12.50 2.86
CA SER A 183 -17.89 11.77 2.46
C SER A 183 -17.31 12.38 1.20
N ILE A 184 -18.16 12.72 0.22
CA ILE A 184 -17.76 13.43 -1.00
C ILE A 184 -17.13 14.79 -0.68
N SER A 185 -17.70 15.56 0.25
CA SER A 185 -17.15 16.87 0.65
C SER A 185 -15.80 16.83 1.38
N LYS A 186 -15.23 15.64 1.63
CA LYS A 186 -13.88 15.44 2.18
C LYS A 186 -12.89 14.97 1.13
N LEU A 187 -13.36 14.67 -0.08
CA LEU A 187 -12.51 14.25 -1.18
C LEU A 187 -11.87 15.47 -1.85
N GLU A 188 -12.50 16.64 -1.89
CA GLU A 188 -11.89 17.86 -2.46
C GLU A 188 -10.47 18.11 -1.87
N PRO A 189 -9.42 18.23 -2.71
CA PRO A 189 -9.42 18.48 -4.16
C PRO A 189 -9.40 17.24 -5.08
N ILE A 190 -9.48 16.02 -4.55
CA ILE A 190 -9.43 14.75 -5.31
C ILE A 190 -10.56 14.67 -6.36
N PRO A 191 -10.24 14.53 -7.65
CA PRO A 191 -11.25 14.43 -8.71
C PRO A 191 -12.11 13.15 -8.61
N THR A 192 -13.43 13.30 -8.71
CA THR A 192 -14.40 12.19 -8.66
C THR A 192 -15.55 12.39 -9.67
N THR A 193 -16.09 11.29 -10.26
CA THR A 193 -17.26 11.32 -11.18
C THR A 193 -18.51 10.71 -10.53
N THR A 194 -19.72 10.87 -11.07
CA THR A 194 -20.90 10.08 -10.67
C THR A 194 -21.17 8.87 -11.58
N ASP A 195 -20.29 8.58 -12.54
CA ASP A 195 -20.46 7.48 -13.50
C ASP A 195 -20.37 6.08 -12.86
N ASP A 196 -20.97 5.08 -13.51
CA ASP A 196 -20.82 3.66 -13.14
C ASP A 196 -19.45 3.21 -13.62
N ARG A 197 -18.54 2.89 -12.69
CA ARG A 197 -17.12 2.98 -12.99
C ARG A 197 -16.54 1.73 -13.61
N THR A 198 -15.58 1.98 -14.49
CA THR A 198 -14.72 0.97 -15.11
C THR A 198 -13.28 1.48 -15.08
N HIS A 199 -12.92 2.21 -14.01
CA HIS A 199 -11.66 2.93 -13.93
C HIS A 199 -10.95 2.69 -12.61
N ILE A 200 -9.63 2.54 -12.69
CA ILE A 200 -8.75 2.26 -11.56
C ILE A 200 -7.45 3.03 -11.71
N VAL A 201 -6.74 3.20 -10.60
CA VAL A 201 -5.40 3.79 -10.60
C VAL A 201 -4.36 2.68 -10.67
N LEU A 202 -3.55 2.71 -11.73
CA LEU A 202 -2.35 1.90 -11.89
C LEU A 202 -1.16 2.70 -11.39
N PHE A 203 -0.21 2.07 -10.70
CA PHE A 203 1.15 2.58 -10.61
C PHE A 203 2.21 1.52 -10.86
N THR A 204 3.33 1.97 -11.41
CA THR A 204 4.49 1.15 -11.77
C THR A 204 5.77 1.78 -11.24
N GLU A 205 6.82 0.98 -11.11
CA GLU A 205 8.19 1.51 -11.02
C GLU A 205 8.47 2.44 -12.23
N GLY A 206 9.31 3.46 -12.01
CA GLY A 206 9.65 4.50 -12.99
C GLY A 206 11.13 4.57 -13.35
#